data_AF-A0A934YHJ3-F1
#
_entry.id   AF-A0A934YHJ3-F1
#
_cell.length_a   1.000
_cell.length_b   1.000
_cell.length_c   1.000
_cell.angle_alpha   90.00
_cell.angle_beta   90.00
_cell.angle_gamma   90.00
#
_symmetry.space_group_name_H-M   'P 1'
#
loop_
_entity.id
_entity.type
_entity.pdbx_description
1 polymer ?
#
loop_
_entity_poly.entity_id
_entity_poly.type
_entity_poly.pdbx_seq_one_letter_code
_entity_poly.pdbx_strand_id
1 'polypeptide(L)'
;MPECLSCGACCFSRLDAYVAVTGADYARLGERADDLVTFRGNRAFLRMIDGRCASLELAPATRELVCSSYELRPEVCRALTRGSPECLGERAAKASRPLAALAALARETAPPFE
;
A
#
# COMPACT_ATOMS: atom_id res chain seq x y z
N MET A 1 11.67 -6.46 11.53
CA MET A 1 10.76 -5.93 10.50
C MET A 1 10.79 -4.41 10.57
N PRO A 2 11.02 -3.67 9.46
CA PRO A 2 11.03 -2.21 9.48
C PRO A 2 9.73 -1.64 10.07
N GLU A 3 9.81 -0.61 10.91
CA GLU A 3 8.62 0.01 11.52
C GLU A 3 7.60 0.55 10.50
N CYS A 4 8.02 0.78 9.26
CA CYS A 4 7.13 1.19 8.16
C CYS A 4 6.09 0.11 7.80
N LEU A 5 6.36 -1.16 8.12
CA LEU A 5 5.49 -2.30 7.79
C LEU A 5 4.43 -2.61 8.86
N SER A 6 4.21 -1.70 9.82
CA SER A 6 3.19 -1.90 10.85
C SER A 6 2.00 -0.94 10.75
N CYS A 7 2.17 0.24 10.15
CA CYS A 7 1.09 1.23 10.11
C CYS A 7 0.29 1.22 8.79
N GLY A 8 0.90 0.88 7.66
CA GLY A 8 0.26 0.87 6.33
C GLY A 8 -0.31 2.20 5.83
N ALA A 9 -0.23 3.31 6.60
CA ALA A 9 -0.98 4.54 6.33
C ALA A 9 -0.73 5.11 4.93
N CYS A 10 0.52 5.16 4.49
CA CYS A 10 0.90 5.69 3.17
C CYS A 10 0.42 4.83 2.00
N CYS A 11 0.07 3.56 2.24
CA CYS A 11 -0.43 2.65 1.21
C CYS A 11 -1.92 2.84 0.91
N PHE A 12 -2.66 3.65 1.68
CA PHE A 12 -4.09 3.89 1.47
C PHE A 12 -4.36 5.20 0.74
N SER A 13 -5.13 5.13 -0.35
CA SER A 13 -5.62 6.31 -1.06
C SER A 13 -6.85 5.95 -1.89
N ARG A 14 -7.75 6.91 -2.08
CA ARG A 14 -8.92 6.79 -2.97
C ARG A 14 -8.63 7.24 -4.40
N LEU A 15 -7.41 7.73 -4.65
CA LEU A 15 -6.99 8.14 -5.98
C LEU A 15 -6.43 6.92 -6.72
N ASP A 16 -6.94 6.63 -7.91
CA ASP A 16 -6.38 5.56 -8.77
C ASP A 16 -4.97 5.91 -9.26
N ALA A 17 -4.71 7.21 -9.48
CA ALA A 17 -3.42 7.75 -9.92
C ALA A 17 -2.61 8.29 -8.72
N TYR A 18 -2.45 7.46 -7.68
CA TYR A 18 -1.87 7.91 -6.40
C TYR A 18 -0.34 7.86 -6.37
N VAL A 19 0.25 6.72 -6.73
CA VAL A 19 1.71 6.52 -6.72
C VAL A 19 2.20 6.51 -8.16
N ALA A 20 2.85 7.58 -8.59
CA ALA A 20 3.47 7.61 -9.91
C ALA A 20 4.63 6.59 -9.99
N VAL A 21 4.75 5.94 -11.15
CA VAL A 21 5.80 4.96 -11.46
C VAL A 21 6.60 5.50 -12.64
N THR A 22 7.88 5.80 -12.40
CA THR A 22 8.81 6.18 -13.47
C THR A 22 9.27 4.95 -14.26
N GLY A 23 9.93 5.14 -15.40
CA GLY A 23 10.55 4.02 -16.13
C GLY A 23 11.59 3.25 -15.29
N ALA A 24 12.35 3.96 -14.45
CA ALA A 24 13.29 3.34 -13.52
C ALA A 24 12.57 2.53 -12.42
N ASP A 25 11.42 3.02 -11.93
CA ASP A 25 10.60 2.26 -10.98
C ASP A 25 10.00 1.02 -11.63
N TYR A 26 9.51 1.14 -12.87
CA TYR A 26 8.96 0.02 -13.62
C TYR A 26 10.00 -1.08 -13.82
N ALA A 27 11.21 -0.71 -14.26
CA ALA A 27 12.33 -1.65 -14.38
C ALA A 27 12.71 -2.29 -13.04
N ARG A 28 12.67 -1.52 -11.94
CA ARG A 28 12.96 -2.03 -10.59
C ARG A 28 11.92 -3.02 -10.09
N LEU A 29 10.65 -2.82 -10.43
CA LEU A 29 9.57 -3.76 -10.07
C LEU A 29 9.72 -5.11 -10.79
N GLY A 30 10.39 -5.14 -11.94
CA GLY A 30 10.70 -6.37 -12.69
C GLY A 30 9.44 -7.13 -13.06
N GLU A 31 9.47 -8.45 -12.89
CA GLU A 31 8.33 -9.36 -13.17
C GLU A 31 7.03 -8.96 -12.45
N ARG A 32 7.12 -8.23 -11.32
CA ARG A 32 5.93 -7.79 -10.59
C ARG A 32 5.27 -6.56 -11.17
N ALA A 33 5.90 -5.90 -12.15
CA ALA A 33 5.38 -4.67 -12.72
C ALA A 33 4.00 -4.89 -13.35
N ASP A 34 3.76 -6.03 -14.00
CA ASP A 34 2.50 -6.31 -14.69
C ASP A 34 1.31 -6.42 -13.73
N ASP A 35 1.53 -7.00 -12.54
CA ASP A 35 0.51 -7.09 -11.49
C ASP A 35 0.29 -5.76 -10.79
N LEU A 36 1.38 -5.04 -10.53
CA LEU A 36 1.40 -3.89 -9.62
C LEU A 36 1.21 -2.55 -10.30
N VAL A 37 1.38 -2.46 -11.62
CA VAL A 37 1.32 -1.19 -12.36
C VAL A 37 0.06 -1.12 -13.21
N THR A 38 -0.51 0.07 -13.30
CA THR A 38 -1.57 0.40 -14.25
C THR A 38 -1.19 1.62 -15.06
N PHE A 39 -1.47 1.59 -16.36
CA PHE A 39 -1.24 2.71 -17.25
C PHE A 39 -2.51 3.55 -17.40
N ARG A 40 -2.33 4.86 -17.48
CA ARG A 40 -3.36 5.86 -17.79
C ARG A 40 -2.79 6.75 -18.90
N GLY A 41 -3.12 6.41 -20.15
CA GLY A 41 -2.43 6.97 -21.30
C GLY A 41 -0.94 6.61 -21.26
N ASN A 42 -0.08 7.63 -21.29
CA ASN A 42 1.37 7.47 -21.27
C ASN A 42 2.00 7.55 -19.86
N ARG A 43 1.18 7.56 -18.80
CA ARG A 43 1.65 7.62 -17.40
C ARG A 43 1.37 6.30 -16.70
N ALA A 44 2.32 5.85 -15.88
CA ALA A 44 2.23 4.64 -15.09
C ALA A 44 2.04 4.97 -13.60
N PHE A 45 1.21 4.19 -12.92
CA PHE A 45 0.93 4.31 -11.49
C PHE A 45 0.89 2.94 -10.84
N LEU A 46 1.16 2.84 -9.53
CA LEU A 46 0.83 1.62 -8.81
C LEU A 46 -0.69 1.44 -8.80
N ARG A 47 -1.12 0.22 -9.08
CA ARG A 47 -2.51 -0.19 -9.01
C ARG A 47 -3.04 0.00 -7.60
N MET A 48 -4.23 0.60 -7.51
CA MET A 48 -4.98 0.76 -6.27
C MET A 48 -6.21 -0.17 -6.33
N ILE A 49 -6.42 -0.97 -5.29
CA ILE A 49 -7.50 -1.95 -5.17
C ILE A 49 -8.20 -1.67 -3.82
N ASP A 50 -9.51 -1.45 -3.82
CA ASP A 50 -10.31 -1.13 -2.64
C ASP A 50 -9.71 -0.02 -1.75
N GLY A 51 -9.13 1.01 -2.39
CA GLY A 51 -8.55 2.16 -1.68
C GLY A 51 -7.18 1.90 -1.05
N ARG A 52 -6.49 0.81 -1.40
CA ARG A 52 -5.10 0.52 -1.00
C ARG A 52 -4.22 0.14 -2.19
N CYS A 53 -2.92 0.32 -2.06
CA CYS A 53 -1.95 -0.14 -3.05
C CYS A 53 -2.02 -1.66 -3.21
N ALA A 54 -1.91 -2.17 -4.44
CA ALA A 54 -1.93 -3.59 -4.75
C ALA A 54 -0.78 -4.39 -4.08
N SER A 55 0.33 -3.73 -3.75
CA SER A 55 1.42 -4.35 -2.99
C SER A 55 1.14 -4.50 -1.49
N LEU A 56 0.04 -3.96 -0.96
CA LEU A 56 -0.27 -4.05 0.46
C LEU A 56 -1.04 -5.33 0.76
N GLU A 57 -0.41 -6.22 1.50
CA GLU A 57 -0.99 -7.43 2.06
C GLU A 57 -1.52 -7.16 3.47
N LEU A 58 -2.74 -7.64 3.72
CA LEU A 58 -3.42 -7.53 5.01
C LEU A 58 -3.49 -8.92 5.62
N ALA A 59 -2.89 -9.09 6.79
CA ALA A 59 -3.01 -10.31 7.57
C ALA A 59 -3.95 -10.04 8.76
N PRO A 60 -5.27 -10.29 8.64
CA PRO A 60 -6.24 -9.91 9.68
C PRO A 60 -6.03 -10.70 10.99
N ALA A 61 -5.56 -11.95 10.90
CA ALA A 61 -5.27 -12.80 12.04
C ALA A 61 -4.15 -12.26 12.92
N THR A 62 -3.08 -11.73 12.31
CA THR A 62 -1.93 -11.13 13.01
C THR A 62 -2.01 -9.62 13.14
N ARG A 63 -3.01 -8.99 12.50
CA ARG A 63 -3.19 -7.54 12.35
C ARG A 63 -1.98 -6.85 11.68
N GLU A 64 -1.30 -7.57 10.80
CA GLU A 64 -0.12 -7.05 10.10
C GLU A 64 -0.49 -6.44 8.73
N LEU A 65 0.30 -5.44 8.33
CA LEU A 65 0.11 -4.64 7.13
C LEU A 65 1.43 -4.61 6.36
N VAL A 66 1.63 -5.58 5.47
CA VAL A 66 2.95 -5.83 4.88
C VAL A 66 2.97 -5.34 3.43
N CYS A 67 3.88 -4.44 3.10
CA CYS A 67 4.16 -4.11 1.72
C CYS A 67 5.01 -5.25 1.13
N SER A 68 4.42 -6.09 0.29
CA SER A 68 5.11 -7.23 -0.29
C SER A 68 6.17 -6.82 -1.31
N SER A 69 6.13 -5.60 -1.83
CA SER A 69 7.15 -5.03 -2.73
C SER A 69 8.11 -4.07 -2.02
N TYR A 70 8.33 -4.21 -0.71
CA TYR A 70 9.09 -3.23 0.09
C TYR A 70 10.50 -2.96 -0.46
N GLU A 71 11.23 -4.00 -0.86
CA GLU A 71 12.57 -3.88 -1.42
C GLU A 71 12.59 -3.39 -2.88
N LEU A 72 11.45 -3.41 -3.57
CA LEU A 72 11.30 -2.98 -4.96
C LEU A 72 10.52 -1.66 -5.10
N ARG A 73 10.21 -1.01 -3.98
CA ARG A 73 9.40 0.20 -3.91
C ARG A 73 9.81 1.24 -4.96
N PRO A 74 8.84 1.91 -5.60
CA PRO A 74 9.10 3.11 -6.38
C PRO A 74 9.76 4.21 -5.54
N GLU A 75 10.44 5.14 -6.20
CA GLU A 75 11.23 6.19 -5.55
C GLU A 75 10.39 7.03 -4.57
N VAL A 76 9.17 7.39 -4.96
CA VAL A 76 8.24 8.13 -4.09
C VAL A 76 7.92 7.37 -2.79
N CYS A 77 7.83 6.05 -2.83
CA CYS A 77 7.60 5.23 -1.65
C CYS A 77 8.86 5.04 -0.81
N ARG A 78 10.06 5.20 -1.38
CA ARG A 78 11.35 5.18 -0.66
C ARG A 78 11.63 6.50 0.03
N ALA A 79 11.34 7.62 -0.65
CA ALA A 79 11.49 8.97 -0.14
C ALA A 79 10.64 9.21 1.11
N LEU A 80 9.50 8.52 1.24
CA LEU A 80 8.65 8.56 2.42
C LEU A 80 9.26 7.74 3.57
N THR A 81 10.18 8.38 4.30
CA THR A 81 10.88 7.80 5.43
C THR A 81 10.05 7.88 6.72
N ARG A 82 10.25 6.93 7.63
CA ARG A 82 9.52 6.90 8.91
C ARG A 82 9.80 8.17 9.71
N GLY A 83 8.74 8.82 10.17
CA GLY A 83 8.83 10.01 11.03
C GLY A 83 9.13 11.31 10.30
N SER A 84 9.32 11.27 8.97
CA SER A 84 9.39 12.49 8.16
C SER A 84 8.06 13.26 8.21
N PRO A 85 8.04 14.56 7.89
CA PRO A 85 6.82 15.35 7.82
C PRO A 85 5.74 14.71 6.93
N GLU A 86 6.14 14.12 5.80
CA GLU A 86 5.25 13.40 4.88
C GLU A 86 4.66 12.16 5.56
N CYS A 87 5.47 11.37 6.27
CA CYS A 87 4.99 10.22 7.04
C CYS A 87 4.00 10.64 8.13
N LEU A 88 4.28 11.73 8.85
CA LEU A 88 3.39 12.24 9.88
C LEU A 88 2.07 12.74 9.28
N GLY A 89 2.13 13.44 8.14
CA GLY A 89 0.93 13.88 7.41
C GLY A 89 0.06 12.72 6.96
N GLU A 90 0.67 11.67 6.40
CA GLU A 90 -0.03 10.45 5.99
C GLU A 90 -0.69 9.75 7.18
N ARG A 91 0.02 9.63 8.31
CA ARG A 91 -0.54 9.06 9.54
C ARG A 91 -1.70 9.89 10.07
N ALA A 92 -1.54 11.21 10.15
CA ALA A 92 -2.58 12.12 10.63
C ALA A 92 -3.85 12.04 9.77
N ALA A 93 -3.69 11.98 8.45
CA ALA A 93 -4.84 11.94 7.53
C ALA A 93 -5.46 10.55 7.34
N LYS A 94 -4.71 9.46 7.60
CA LYS A 94 -5.07 8.13 7.09
C LYS A 94 -4.96 6.99 8.10
N ALA A 95 -4.51 7.21 9.34
CA ALA A 95 -4.30 6.15 10.33
C ALA A 95 -5.54 5.26 10.60
N SER A 96 -6.76 5.76 10.40
CA SER A 96 -7.98 4.97 10.57
C SER A 96 -8.26 3.99 9.42
N ARG A 97 -7.72 4.23 8.21
CA ARG A 97 -8.02 3.40 7.03
C ARG A 97 -7.45 1.98 7.13
N PRO A 98 -6.18 1.77 7.53
CA PRO A 98 -5.65 0.42 7.76
C PRO A 98 -6.43 -0.36 8.81
N LEU A 99 -6.80 0.29 9.91
CA LEU A 99 -7.59 -0.32 10.99
C LEU A 99 -8.98 -0.75 10.50
N ALA A 100 -9.66 0.11 9.74
CA ALA A 100 -10.96 -0.19 9.16
C ALA A 100 -10.88 -1.36 8.16
N ALA A 101 -9.82 -1.42 7.34
CA ALA A 101 -9.61 -2.48 6.37
C ALA A 101 -9.35 -3.85 7.04
N LEU A 102 -8.48 -3.89 8.07
CA LEU A 102 -8.27 -5.10 8.86
C LEU A 102 -9.55 -5.58 9.53
N ALA A 103 -10.34 -4.64 10.09
CA ALA A 103 -11.60 -4.97 10.74
C ALA A 103 -12.66 -5.48 9.74
N ALA A 104 -12.71 -4.93 8.52
CA ALA A 104 -13.60 -5.41 7.47
C ALA A 104 -13.27 -6.84 7.07
N LEU A 105 -11.99 -7.09 6.76
CA LEU A 105 -11.53 -8.42 6.35
C LEU A 105 -11.74 -9.46 7.46
N ALA A 106 -11.46 -9.11 8.72
CA ALA A 106 -11.69 -10.01 9.85
C ALA A 106 -13.16 -10.43 10.00
N ARG A 107 -14.11 -9.53 9.69
CA ARG A 107 -15.56 -9.87 9.70
C ARG A 107 -15.94 -10.81 8.56
N GLU A 108 -15.34 -10.61 7.39
CA GLU A 108 -15.58 -11.45 6.21
C GLU A 108 -15.00 -12.86 6.39
N THR A 109 -13.85 -12.98 7.08
CA THR A 109 -13.19 -14.27 7.33
C THR A 109 -13.67 -14.98 8.60
N ALA A 110 -14.54 -14.36 9.40
CA ALA A 110 -15.06 -14.99 10.60
C ALA A 110 -15.96 -16.19 10.22
N PRO A 111 -15.81 -17.34 10.89
CA PRO A 111 -16.73 -18.46 10.66
C PRO A 111 -18.17 -18.02 11.00
N PRO A 112 -19.19 -18.50 10.27
CA PRO A 112 -20.57 -18.24 10.63
C PRO A 112 -20.83 -18.75 12.05
N PHE A 113 -21.58 -17.98 12.83
CA PHE A 113 -21.98 -18.35 14.18
C PHE A 113 -22.95 -19.54 14.08
N GLU A 114 -22.55 -20.72 14.57
CA GLU A 114 -23.41 -21.90 14.72
C GLU A 114 -24.39 -21.76 15.89
#